data_AF-A0A9D2VW55-F1
#
_entry.id   AF-A0A9D2VW55-F1
#
_cell.length_a   1.000
_cell.length_b   1.000
_cell.length_c   1.000
_cell.angle_alpha   90.00
_cell.angle_beta   90.00
_cell.angle_gamma   90.00
#
_symmetry.space_group_name_H-M   'P 1'
#
loop_
_entity.id
_entity.type
_entity.pdbx_description
1 polymer ?
#
loop_
_entity_poly.entity_id
_entity_poly.type
_entity_poly.pdbx_seq_one_letter_code
_entity_poly.pdbx_strand_id
1 'polypeptide(L)'
;MKKKLALGLALILACGTLAGCGGSSDSSEGSSEGSGDGSVTAKVIDIDLTSEEYAFGVDKNQPELLDQVNGFIAKIQEDGTFDEICDKYFGGGEPEAVESAELDSSKDQLVVATNAAFEPFEYTKGDQYYGIDMEIAALLAEELGQELVIQNMDFDAVCLSVGQQKCDIAMAGLTINEEREEYVTFSDPYYQASQRLVVRSDDSAFDDCEDADAVAAKLGELESSDKIGVQQGTTGQYYVEGDEEWGFDGLPAECVPYKSGSLAVQDLLNGNIQYVIIDAAPAAAITEAINEMQ
;
A
#
# COMPACT_ATOMS: atom_id res chain seq x y z
N MET A 1 -16.54 -46.41 -33.83
CA MET A 1 -15.37 -47.32 -33.83
C MET A 1 -14.51 -46.91 -32.65
N LYS A 2 -14.46 -47.72 -31.57
CA LYS A 2 -13.24 -48.40 -31.07
C LYS A 2 -12.13 -47.39 -30.67
N LYS A 3 -11.71 -47.22 -29.40
CA LYS A 3 -11.53 -48.17 -28.27
C LYS A 3 -11.47 -47.45 -26.91
N LYS A 4 -11.87 -48.18 -25.87
CA LYS A 4 -11.56 -48.01 -24.44
C LYS A 4 -10.15 -48.54 -24.12
N LEU A 5 -9.54 -48.10 -23.01
CA LEU A 5 -8.76 -48.83 -21.97
C LEU A 5 -8.20 -47.74 -21.02
N ALA A 6 -8.45 -47.61 -19.70
CA ALA A 6 -8.60 -48.50 -18.53
C ALA A 6 -7.28 -48.99 -17.87
N LEU A 7 -7.27 -48.91 -16.52
CA LEU A 7 -6.31 -49.40 -15.49
C LEU A 7 -5.07 -48.52 -15.21
N GLY A 8 -4.68 -48.15 -13.99
CA GLY A 8 -5.05 -48.55 -12.62
C GLY A 8 -3.87 -49.22 -11.90
N LEU A 9 -3.41 -48.67 -10.74
CA LEU A 9 -2.74 -49.29 -9.56
C LEU A 9 -2.13 -48.15 -8.70
N ALA A 10 -2.56 -47.80 -7.48
CA ALA A 10 -2.58 -48.48 -6.16
C ALA A 10 -1.31 -48.27 -5.29
N LEU A 11 -1.55 -47.59 -4.15
CA LEU A 11 -0.95 -47.65 -2.79
C LEU A 11 0.58 -47.74 -2.58
N ILE A 12 1.09 -46.93 -1.65
CA ILE A 12 1.64 -47.40 -0.35
C ILE A 12 1.52 -46.27 0.69
N LEU A 13 0.74 -46.53 1.76
CA LEU A 13 0.82 -45.85 3.05
C LEU A 13 1.88 -46.58 3.90
N ALA A 14 2.70 -45.84 4.62
CA ALA A 14 3.41 -46.37 5.79
C ALA A 14 3.37 -45.34 6.93
N CYS A 15 2.49 -45.61 7.90
CA CYS A 15 2.49 -44.98 9.22
C CYS A 15 3.71 -45.48 10.02
N GLY A 16 4.40 -44.57 10.71
CA GLY A 16 5.34 -44.89 11.77
C GLY A 16 5.05 -44.01 12.98
N THR A 17 4.33 -44.55 13.96
CA THR A 17 4.19 -43.98 15.31
C THR A 17 5.20 -44.64 16.24
N LEU A 18 5.90 -43.85 17.05
CA LEU A 18 6.47 -44.31 18.32
C LEU A 18 6.30 -43.21 19.37
N ALA A 19 5.54 -43.55 20.42
CA ALA A 19 5.46 -42.83 21.68
C ALA A 19 6.51 -43.39 22.65
N GLY A 20 7.06 -42.55 23.54
CA GLY A 20 7.97 -43.01 24.60
C GLY A 20 8.43 -41.91 25.57
N CYS A 21 7.76 -41.83 26.71
CA CYS A 21 7.88 -41.01 27.93
C CYS A 21 9.27 -40.63 28.52
N GLY A 22 9.39 -39.38 29.03
CA GLY A 22 9.50 -39.07 30.47
C GLY A 22 10.89 -38.83 31.12
N GLY A 23 11.05 -37.68 31.83
CA GLY A 23 11.96 -37.52 32.97
C GLY A 23 12.74 -36.18 33.06
N SER A 24 12.42 -35.36 34.08
CA SER A 24 13.00 -34.04 34.42
C SER A 24 14.41 -34.09 35.04
N SER A 25 15.26 -33.09 34.74
CA SER A 25 16.06 -32.31 35.73
C SER A 25 16.96 -31.24 35.08
N ASP A 26 16.73 -29.99 35.49
CA ASP A 26 17.63 -28.84 35.72
C ASP A 26 18.72 -28.34 34.75
N SER A 27 18.60 -27.03 34.54
CA SER A 27 19.62 -25.96 34.50
C SER A 27 20.55 -25.81 33.29
N SER A 28 20.33 -24.66 32.62
CA SER A 28 21.34 -23.68 32.18
C SER A 28 22.57 -24.23 31.45
N GLU A 29 22.58 -24.07 30.13
CA GLU A 29 23.70 -23.45 29.42
C GLU A 29 23.28 -23.12 27.98
N GLY A 30 23.88 -22.06 27.44
CA GLY A 30 23.43 -21.39 26.24
C GLY A 30 23.44 -22.24 24.98
N SER A 31 22.50 -21.91 24.11
CA SER A 31 22.52 -22.31 22.71
C SER A 31 22.62 -21.04 21.88
N SER A 32 23.87 -20.60 21.66
CA SER A 32 24.25 -20.21 20.31
C SER A 32 24.12 -21.48 19.47
N GLU A 33 23.06 -21.54 18.67
CA GLU A 33 23.01 -22.22 17.37
C GLU A 33 21.58 -22.13 16.84
N GLY A 34 21.42 -21.20 15.91
CA GLY A 34 20.38 -21.16 14.92
C GLY A 34 21.00 -20.65 13.64
N SER A 35 21.99 -21.38 13.10
CA SER A 35 22.34 -21.27 11.68
C SER A 35 21.16 -21.83 10.89
N GLY A 36 20.11 -21.04 10.77
CA GLY A 36 19.06 -21.21 9.79
C GLY A 36 19.50 -20.48 8.53
N ASP A 37 19.60 -21.21 7.43
CA ASP A 37 19.50 -20.68 6.08
C ASP A 37 18.07 -20.13 5.90
N GLY A 38 17.75 -19.07 6.63
CA GLY A 38 16.48 -18.34 6.55
C GLY A 38 16.66 -17.24 5.52
N SER A 39 15.78 -17.19 4.53
CA SER A 39 15.79 -16.10 3.57
C SER A 39 15.58 -14.77 4.30
N VAL A 40 16.35 -13.76 3.92
CA VAL A 40 16.20 -12.43 4.51
C VAL A 40 14.89 -11.83 4.04
N THR A 41 14.06 -11.40 4.99
CA THR A 41 12.76 -10.79 4.76
C THR A 41 12.84 -9.27 4.93
N ALA A 42 11.73 -8.56 4.70
CA ALA A 42 11.62 -7.14 5.01
C ALA A 42 10.91 -6.94 6.37
N LYS A 43 11.20 -5.85 7.07
CA LYS A 43 10.47 -5.40 8.26
C LYS A 43 10.23 -3.89 8.20
N VAL A 44 9.08 -3.46 8.73
CA VAL A 44 8.74 -2.03 8.88
C VAL A 44 9.22 -1.56 10.25
N ILE A 45 9.86 -0.39 10.29
CA ILE A 45 10.13 0.32 11.54
C ILE A 45 8.83 1.02 11.96
N ASP A 46 8.31 0.63 13.12
CA ASP A 46 7.01 1.09 13.66
C ASP A 46 7.10 2.49 14.27
N ILE A 47 7.59 3.45 13.47
CA ILE A 47 7.75 4.86 13.82
C ILE A 47 7.29 5.67 12.61
N ASP A 48 6.24 6.47 12.81
CA ASP A 48 5.75 7.40 11.81
C ASP A 48 6.73 8.56 11.62
N LEU A 49 7.18 8.77 10.37
CA LEU A 49 8.14 9.82 10.02
C LEU A 49 7.48 11.14 9.64
N THR A 50 6.24 11.08 9.19
CA THR A 50 5.44 12.21 8.72
C THR A 50 4.02 12.09 9.26
N SER A 51 3.23 13.15 9.09
CA SER A 51 1.79 13.14 9.31
C SER A 51 1.15 13.88 8.15
N GLU A 52 0.18 13.23 7.51
CA GLU A 52 -0.44 13.74 6.29
C GLU A 52 -1.88 13.23 6.15
N GLU A 53 -2.72 13.94 5.40
CA GLU A 53 -4.13 13.60 5.23
C GLU A 53 -4.40 13.19 3.78
N TYR A 54 -5.14 12.09 3.60
CA TYR A 54 -5.63 11.68 2.29
C TYR A 54 -7.00 12.28 1.99
N ALA A 55 -7.18 12.71 0.74
CA ALA A 55 -8.43 13.20 0.20
C ALA A 55 -8.60 12.79 -1.26
N PHE A 56 -9.83 12.83 -1.78
CA PHE A 56 -10.08 12.57 -3.20
C PHE A 56 -9.91 13.85 -4.03
N GLY A 57 -9.31 13.73 -5.20
CA GLY A 57 -9.08 14.85 -6.10
C GLY A 57 -10.19 14.97 -7.15
N VAL A 58 -11.08 15.96 -7.03
CA VAL A 58 -12.19 16.18 -7.96
C VAL A 58 -11.80 17.16 -9.06
N ASP A 59 -12.32 16.98 -10.28
CA ASP A 59 -12.16 17.96 -11.37
C ASP A 59 -12.65 19.34 -10.93
N LYS A 60 -11.75 20.34 -11.05
CA LYS A 60 -12.00 21.74 -10.70
C LYS A 60 -13.21 22.36 -11.42
N ASN A 61 -13.62 21.78 -12.55
CA ASN A 61 -14.79 22.23 -13.31
C ASN A 61 -16.10 21.58 -12.85
N GLN A 62 -16.06 20.72 -11.83
CA GLN A 62 -17.21 19.99 -11.29
C GLN A 62 -17.45 20.29 -9.79
N PRO A 63 -17.74 21.55 -9.40
CA PRO A 63 -17.97 21.90 -8.00
C PRO A 63 -19.20 21.21 -7.38
N GLU A 64 -20.21 20.87 -8.19
CA GLU A 64 -21.37 20.09 -7.71
C GLU A 64 -20.97 18.66 -7.33
N LEU A 65 -20.07 18.02 -8.09
CA LEU A 65 -19.52 16.72 -7.74
C LEU A 65 -18.73 16.78 -6.43
N LEU A 66 -17.93 17.82 -6.24
CA LEU A 66 -17.19 18.03 -4.99
C LEU A 66 -18.13 18.11 -3.77
N ASP A 67 -19.21 18.90 -3.87
CA ASP A 67 -20.21 19.01 -2.80
C ASP A 67 -20.88 17.65 -2.50
N GLN A 68 -21.14 16.85 -3.55
CA GLN A 68 -21.69 15.50 -3.40
C GLN A 68 -20.68 14.53 -2.75
N VAL A 69 -19.41 14.59 -3.16
CA VAL A 69 -18.33 13.78 -2.58
C VAL A 69 -18.16 14.11 -1.09
N ASN A 70 -18.09 15.38 -0.72
CA ASN A 70 -17.97 15.78 0.68
C ASN A 70 -19.19 15.36 1.52
N GLY A 71 -20.40 15.53 0.96
CA GLY A 71 -21.62 15.05 1.60
C GLY A 71 -21.61 13.52 1.81
N PHE A 72 -21.08 12.77 0.85
CA PHE A 72 -20.94 11.33 0.92
C PHE A 72 -19.88 10.89 1.95
N ILE A 73 -18.69 11.52 1.95
CA ILE A 73 -17.64 11.25 2.95
C ILE A 73 -18.18 11.47 4.36
N ALA A 74 -18.82 12.61 4.62
CA ALA A 74 -19.41 12.91 5.92
C ALA A 74 -20.46 11.86 6.33
N LYS A 75 -21.28 11.39 5.38
CA LYS A 75 -22.29 10.35 5.61
C LYS A 75 -21.65 9.02 6.02
N ILE A 76 -20.68 8.51 5.26
CA ILE A 76 -20.04 7.21 5.55
C ILE A 76 -19.18 7.24 6.83
N GLN A 77 -18.67 8.42 7.20
CA GLN A 77 -18.00 8.62 8.48
C GLN A 77 -19.00 8.66 9.65
N GLU A 78 -20.15 9.31 9.50
CA GLU A 78 -21.17 9.42 10.56
C GLU A 78 -21.91 8.09 10.80
N ASP A 79 -22.22 7.34 9.75
CA ASP A 79 -23.00 6.11 9.85
C ASP A 79 -22.17 4.83 10.12
N GLY A 80 -20.85 4.95 10.12
CA GLY A 80 -19.91 3.86 10.42
C GLY A 80 -19.52 3.00 9.21
N THR A 81 -20.04 3.29 8.01
CA THR A 81 -19.69 2.55 6.78
C THR A 81 -18.19 2.63 6.50
N PHE A 82 -17.55 3.77 6.74
CA PHE A 82 -16.10 3.91 6.55
C PHE A 82 -15.29 2.99 7.48
N ASP A 83 -15.69 2.89 8.74
CA ASP A 83 -15.06 2.00 9.71
C ASP A 83 -15.26 0.54 9.31
N GLU A 84 -16.45 0.17 8.83
CA GLU A 84 -16.73 -1.18 8.33
C GLU A 84 -15.86 -1.55 7.13
N ILE A 85 -15.59 -0.61 6.21
CA ILE A 85 -14.66 -0.81 5.10
C ILE A 85 -13.25 -1.00 5.67
N CYS A 86 -12.78 -0.09 6.52
CA CYS A 86 -11.44 -0.17 7.12
C CYS A 86 -11.19 -1.48 7.87
N ASP A 87 -12.18 -2.00 8.60
CA ASP A 87 -12.09 -3.27 9.34
C ASP A 87 -11.87 -4.48 8.41
N LYS A 88 -12.30 -4.43 7.13
CA LYS A 88 -12.02 -5.49 6.15
C LYS A 88 -10.52 -5.59 5.84
N TYR A 89 -9.81 -4.47 5.86
CA TYR A 89 -8.41 -4.39 5.45
C TYR A 89 -7.44 -4.36 6.63
N PHE A 90 -7.76 -3.61 7.69
CA PHE A 90 -6.91 -3.47 8.87
C PHE A 90 -7.30 -4.42 10.01
N GLY A 91 -8.57 -4.84 10.06
CA GLY A 91 -9.14 -5.65 11.14
C GLY A 91 -9.18 -7.16 10.87
N GLY A 92 -8.67 -7.60 9.71
CA GLY A 92 -8.68 -9.01 9.30
C GLY A 92 -10.05 -9.51 8.80
N GLY A 93 -10.93 -8.61 8.36
CA GLY A 93 -12.14 -8.99 7.62
C GLY A 93 -11.84 -9.51 6.21
N GLU A 94 -12.88 -9.67 5.39
CA GLU A 94 -12.75 -10.15 4.02
C GLU A 94 -12.89 -8.97 3.04
N PRO A 95 -11.81 -8.59 2.31
CA PRO A 95 -11.87 -7.56 1.27
C PRO A 95 -12.91 -7.86 0.18
N GLU A 96 -13.62 -6.84 -0.28
CA GLU A 96 -14.61 -6.99 -1.34
C GLU A 96 -14.06 -6.63 -2.72
N ALA A 97 -14.42 -7.45 -3.71
CA ALA A 97 -14.05 -7.20 -5.09
C ALA A 97 -14.95 -6.13 -5.70
N VAL A 98 -14.34 -5.15 -6.37
CA VAL A 98 -15.00 -4.08 -7.09
C VAL A 98 -14.82 -4.28 -8.59
N GLU A 99 -15.94 -4.30 -9.31
CA GLU A 99 -15.97 -4.43 -10.76
C GLU A 99 -15.98 -3.05 -11.42
N SER A 100 -15.16 -2.89 -12.46
CA SER A 100 -15.21 -1.72 -13.35
C SER A 100 -16.06 -2.03 -14.57
N ALA A 101 -16.94 -1.09 -14.95
CA ALA A 101 -17.54 -1.12 -16.26
C ALA A 101 -16.55 -0.69 -17.35
N GLU A 102 -16.94 -0.92 -18.61
CA GLU A 102 -16.26 -0.37 -19.78
C GLU A 102 -16.61 1.11 -19.95
N LEU A 103 -15.62 1.93 -20.29
CA LEU A 103 -15.82 3.35 -20.56
C LEU A 103 -16.71 3.54 -21.78
N ASP A 104 -17.83 4.24 -21.59
CA ASP A 104 -18.85 4.52 -22.61
C ASP A 104 -19.40 5.93 -22.42
N SER A 105 -18.91 6.86 -23.26
CA SER A 105 -19.32 8.27 -23.23
C SER A 105 -20.80 8.52 -23.55
N SER A 106 -21.59 7.49 -23.89
CA SER A 106 -23.03 7.59 -24.08
C SER A 106 -23.85 7.26 -22.83
N LYS A 107 -23.21 6.76 -21.78
CA LYS A 107 -23.80 6.45 -20.49
C LYS A 107 -23.47 7.50 -19.44
N ASP A 108 -24.18 7.44 -18.34
CA ASP A 108 -23.89 8.21 -17.13
C ASP A 108 -22.93 7.39 -16.26
N GLN A 109 -21.67 7.82 -16.18
CA GLN A 109 -20.58 7.07 -15.55
C GLN A 109 -19.79 7.99 -14.63
N LEU A 110 -19.34 7.43 -13.49
CA LEU A 110 -18.32 8.04 -12.65
C LEU A 110 -16.97 7.45 -13.06
N VAL A 111 -16.11 8.25 -13.67
CA VAL A 111 -14.79 7.81 -14.13
C VAL A 111 -13.73 8.13 -13.08
N VAL A 112 -13.27 7.10 -12.37
CA VAL A 112 -12.29 7.19 -11.28
C VAL A 112 -10.89 6.94 -11.81
N ALA A 113 -9.97 7.89 -11.60
CA ALA A 113 -8.54 7.71 -11.81
C ALA A 113 -7.89 7.11 -10.56
N THR A 114 -7.07 6.07 -10.72
CA THR A 114 -6.40 5.39 -9.60
C THR A 114 -5.04 4.81 -9.98
N ASN A 115 -4.25 4.38 -9.00
CA ASN A 115 -3.04 3.56 -9.18
C ASN A 115 -3.16 2.28 -8.35
N ALA A 116 -3.73 1.22 -8.92
CA ALA A 116 -4.10 0.00 -8.19
C ALA A 116 -2.89 -0.93 -7.90
N ALA A 117 -1.89 -0.38 -7.21
CA ALA A 117 -0.67 -1.04 -6.73
C ALA A 117 -0.30 -0.60 -5.28
N PHE A 118 -1.30 -0.12 -4.52
CA PHE A 118 -1.16 0.54 -3.24
C PHE A 118 -2.12 -0.09 -2.21
N GLU A 119 -1.91 -1.38 -1.93
CA GLU A 119 -2.63 -2.10 -0.88
C GLU A 119 -2.36 -1.44 0.48
N PRO A 120 -3.37 -1.19 1.33
CA PRO A 120 -4.76 -1.66 1.26
C PRO A 120 -5.78 -0.70 0.64
N PHE A 121 -5.37 0.43 0.06
CA PHE A 121 -6.29 1.45 -0.43
C PHE A 121 -6.80 1.16 -1.85
N GLU A 122 -5.90 0.79 -2.76
CA GLU A 122 -6.26 0.42 -4.13
C GLU A 122 -5.29 -0.61 -4.68
N TYR A 123 -5.78 -1.76 -5.08
CA TYR A 123 -4.96 -2.81 -5.66
C TYR A 123 -5.75 -3.73 -6.55
N THR A 124 -5.05 -4.56 -7.31
CA THR A 124 -5.65 -5.58 -8.17
C THR A 124 -5.33 -6.97 -7.68
N LYS A 125 -6.30 -7.87 -7.79
CA LYS A 125 -6.12 -9.32 -7.61
C LYS A 125 -6.76 -10.04 -8.78
N GLY A 126 -5.93 -10.51 -9.70
CA GLY A 126 -6.40 -10.96 -11.01
C GLY A 126 -6.93 -9.76 -11.81
N ASP A 127 -8.16 -9.89 -12.33
CA ASP A 127 -8.80 -8.84 -13.15
C ASP A 127 -9.73 -7.92 -12.34
N GLN A 128 -9.75 -8.07 -11.01
CA GLN A 128 -10.65 -7.34 -10.11
C GLN A 128 -9.89 -6.31 -9.26
N TYR A 129 -10.56 -5.21 -8.95
CA TYR A 129 -10.07 -4.17 -8.04
C TYR A 129 -10.51 -4.45 -6.61
N TYR A 130 -9.66 -4.07 -5.67
CA TYR A 130 -9.88 -4.19 -4.23
C TYR A 130 -9.29 -2.97 -3.55
N GLY A 131 -9.66 -2.75 -2.29
CA GLY A 131 -9.10 -1.72 -1.45
C GLY A 131 -10.14 -0.72 -0.98
N ILE A 132 -9.78 0.01 0.08
CA ILE A 132 -10.61 1.01 0.73
C ILE A 132 -11.14 2.04 -0.28
N ASP A 133 -10.26 2.61 -1.11
CA ASP A 133 -10.63 3.61 -2.12
C ASP A 133 -11.58 3.03 -3.17
N MET A 134 -11.39 1.76 -3.55
CA MET A 134 -12.23 1.10 -4.55
C MET A 134 -13.63 0.79 -4.03
N GLU A 135 -13.75 0.34 -2.76
CA GLU A 135 -15.06 0.14 -2.13
C GLU A 135 -15.80 1.47 -1.94
N ILE A 136 -15.09 2.53 -1.53
CA ILE A 136 -15.67 3.88 -1.45
C ILE A 136 -16.11 4.36 -2.83
N ALA A 137 -15.33 4.11 -3.89
CA ALA A 137 -15.67 4.48 -5.27
C ALA A 137 -16.97 3.79 -5.74
N ALA A 138 -17.14 2.50 -5.42
CA ALA A 138 -18.34 1.74 -5.75
C ALA A 138 -19.59 2.31 -5.05
N LEU A 139 -19.48 2.61 -3.75
CA LEU A 139 -20.58 3.19 -2.98
C LEU A 139 -20.91 4.63 -3.42
N LEU A 140 -19.90 5.43 -3.76
CA LEU A 140 -20.09 6.77 -4.30
C LEU A 140 -20.83 6.71 -5.65
N ALA A 141 -20.42 5.81 -6.56
CA ALA A 141 -21.11 5.62 -7.83
C ALA A 141 -22.59 5.21 -7.63
N GLU A 142 -22.88 4.34 -6.64
CA GLU A 142 -24.25 3.98 -6.28
C GLU A 142 -25.04 5.19 -5.75
N GLU A 143 -24.46 5.99 -4.85
CA GLU A 143 -25.09 7.20 -4.31
C GLU A 143 -25.43 8.22 -5.42
N LEU A 144 -24.55 8.35 -6.40
CA LEU A 144 -24.73 9.22 -7.56
C LEU A 144 -25.68 8.63 -8.62
N GLY A 145 -25.97 7.33 -8.53
CA GLY A 145 -26.75 6.61 -9.54
C GLY A 145 -26.02 6.43 -10.87
N GLN A 146 -24.68 6.42 -10.85
CA GLN A 146 -23.80 6.31 -12.01
C GLN A 146 -23.16 4.92 -12.10
N GLU A 147 -22.73 4.52 -13.31
CA GLU A 147 -21.95 3.31 -13.49
C GLU A 147 -20.46 3.60 -13.21
N LEU A 148 -19.82 2.81 -12.34
CA LEU A 148 -18.41 2.99 -11.99
C LEU A 148 -17.49 2.54 -13.13
N VAL A 149 -16.56 3.41 -13.53
CA VAL A 149 -15.45 3.08 -14.43
C VAL A 149 -14.13 3.42 -13.75
N ILE A 150 -13.26 2.43 -13.59
CA ILE A 150 -11.94 2.58 -12.98
C ILE A 150 -10.88 2.68 -14.09
N GLN A 151 -10.12 3.77 -14.08
CA GLN A 151 -8.96 4.02 -14.95
C GLN A 151 -7.68 3.86 -14.13
N ASN A 152 -7.10 2.67 -14.17
CA ASN A 152 -5.82 2.37 -13.52
C ASN A 152 -4.64 2.90 -14.35
N MET A 153 -3.77 3.71 -13.74
CA MET A 153 -2.64 4.36 -14.39
C MET A 153 -1.42 4.50 -13.46
N ASP A 154 -0.30 5.00 -13.98
CA ASP A 154 0.84 5.38 -13.13
C ASP A 154 0.42 6.52 -12.18
N PHE A 155 0.91 6.51 -10.93
CA PHE A 155 0.46 7.42 -9.87
C PHE A 155 0.60 8.92 -10.23
N ASP A 156 1.68 9.30 -10.91
CA ASP A 156 1.93 10.67 -11.36
C ASP A 156 0.92 11.15 -12.43
N ALA A 157 0.21 10.24 -13.09
CA ALA A 157 -0.81 10.56 -14.08
C ALA A 157 -2.21 10.76 -13.46
N VAL A 158 -2.43 10.37 -12.21
CA VAL A 158 -3.76 10.34 -11.57
C VAL A 158 -4.39 11.73 -11.53
N CYS A 159 -3.80 12.69 -10.82
CA CYS A 159 -4.34 14.05 -10.74
C CYS A 159 -4.34 14.76 -12.11
N LEU A 160 -3.30 14.51 -12.93
CA LEU A 160 -3.21 15.09 -14.27
C LEU A 160 -4.37 14.65 -15.17
N SER A 161 -4.81 13.38 -15.07
CA SER A 161 -5.93 12.86 -15.85
C SER A 161 -7.25 13.57 -15.53
N VAL A 162 -7.47 13.88 -14.25
CA VAL A 162 -8.62 14.65 -13.77
C VAL A 162 -8.53 16.10 -14.25
N GLY A 163 -7.37 16.75 -14.09
CA GLY A 163 -7.16 18.11 -14.60
C GLY A 163 -7.28 18.25 -16.12
N GLN A 164 -7.12 17.14 -16.86
CA GLN A 164 -7.34 17.05 -18.31
C GLN A 164 -8.76 16.62 -18.71
N GLN A 165 -9.68 16.49 -17.74
CA GLN A 165 -11.08 16.08 -17.96
C GLN A 165 -11.20 14.69 -18.60
N LYS A 166 -10.22 13.81 -18.37
CA LYS A 166 -10.29 12.40 -18.79
C LYS A 166 -10.97 11.51 -17.76
N CYS A 167 -10.93 11.94 -16.50
CA CYS A 167 -11.55 11.30 -15.34
C CYS A 167 -12.21 12.38 -14.48
N ASP A 168 -13.22 11.99 -13.71
CA ASP A 168 -14.02 12.91 -12.89
C ASP A 168 -13.41 13.13 -11.51
N ILE A 169 -12.84 12.05 -10.95
CA ILE A 169 -12.31 12.02 -9.59
C ILE A 169 -11.07 11.12 -9.52
N ALA A 170 -10.10 11.52 -8.70
CA ALA A 170 -8.92 10.76 -8.35
C ALA A 170 -9.08 10.15 -6.96
N MET A 171 -8.94 8.82 -6.88
CA MET A 171 -9.03 8.03 -5.64
C MET A 171 -7.87 7.05 -5.62
N ALA A 172 -6.79 7.45 -4.95
CA ALA A 172 -5.52 6.72 -4.93
C ALA A 172 -4.68 7.05 -3.69
N GLY A 173 -5.27 7.06 -2.49
CA GLY A 173 -4.55 7.40 -1.25
C GLY A 173 -3.81 8.75 -1.34
N LEU A 174 -4.46 9.77 -1.91
CA LEU A 174 -3.78 11.01 -2.28
C LEU A 174 -3.59 11.93 -1.08
N THR A 175 -2.34 12.11 -0.65
CA THR A 175 -1.96 13.24 0.20
C THR A 175 -2.37 14.59 -0.40
N ILE A 176 -2.98 15.45 0.41
CA ILE A 176 -3.26 16.85 0.07
C ILE A 176 -1.94 17.64 -0.04
N ASN A 177 -1.68 18.30 -1.18
CA ASN A 177 -0.55 19.22 -1.35
C ASN A 177 -0.81 20.27 -2.44
N GLU A 178 -0.04 21.36 -2.45
CA GLU A 178 -0.23 22.48 -3.39
C GLU A 178 0.02 22.07 -4.86
N GLU A 179 0.97 21.18 -5.12
CA GLU A 179 1.26 20.69 -6.49
C GLU A 179 0.04 19.99 -7.12
N ARG A 180 -0.62 19.11 -6.36
CA ARG A 180 -1.82 18.38 -6.82
C ARG A 180 -3.03 19.31 -6.90
N GLU A 181 -3.11 20.29 -6.01
CA GLU A 181 -4.11 21.36 -6.09
C GLU A 181 -4.02 22.16 -7.38
N GLU A 182 -2.95 22.10 -8.17
CA GLU A 182 -2.94 22.68 -9.52
C GLU A 182 -3.91 21.97 -10.48
N TYR A 183 -4.11 20.66 -10.30
CA TYR A 183 -4.90 19.81 -11.19
C TYR A 183 -6.31 19.52 -10.68
N VAL A 184 -6.48 19.38 -9.37
CA VAL A 184 -7.74 18.96 -8.74
C VAL A 184 -8.20 19.94 -7.66
N THR A 185 -9.45 19.81 -7.21
CA THR A 185 -9.90 20.33 -5.92
C THR A 185 -10.09 19.14 -4.98
N PHE A 186 -9.42 19.17 -3.83
CA PHE A 186 -9.53 18.10 -2.85
C PHE A 186 -10.88 18.12 -2.14
N SER A 187 -11.40 16.91 -1.88
CA SER A 187 -12.47 16.66 -0.94
C SER A 187 -12.04 16.99 0.50
N ASP A 188 -13.00 16.92 1.42
CA ASP A 188 -12.68 16.77 2.83
C ASP A 188 -11.82 15.51 3.04
N PRO A 189 -10.86 15.53 3.98
CA PRO A 189 -9.98 14.39 4.22
C PRO A 189 -10.76 13.20 4.79
N TYR A 190 -10.37 11.98 4.39
CA TYR A 190 -11.01 10.74 4.83
C TYR A 190 -10.09 9.83 5.65
N TYR A 191 -8.77 10.02 5.58
CA TYR A 191 -7.79 9.16 6.25
C TYR A 191 -6.55 9.94 6.68
N GLN A 192 -5.98 9.58 7.84
CA GLN A 192 -4.70 10.11 8.33
C GLN A 192 -3.59 9.10 8.03
N ALA A 193 -2.60 9.53 7.25
CA ALA A 193 -1.47 8.73 6.82
C ALA A 193 -0.14 9.27 7.38
N SER A 194 0.92 8.48 7.17
CA SER A 194 2.29 8.76 7.56
C SER A 194 3.24 7.93 6.68
N GLN A 195 4.48 8.39 6.50
CA GLN A 195 5.57 7.60 5.91
C GLN A 195 6.25 6.73 6.97
N ARG A 196 6.71 5.54 6.58
CA ARG A 196 7.52 4.65 7.43
C ARG A 196 8.73 4.10 6.68
N LEU A 197 9.75 3.74 7.46
CA LEU A 197 10.96 3.10 6.96
C LEU A 197 10.76 1.58 6.88
N VAL A 198 11.09 1.00 5.74
CA VAL A 198 11.21 -0.44 5.55
C VAL A 198 12.69 -0.80 5.41
N VAL A 199 13.11 -1.80 6.18
CA VAL A 199 14.49 -2.29 6.22
C VAL A 199 14.50 -3.81 6.03
N ARG A 200 15.69 -4.38 5.81
CA ARG A 200 15.84 -5.84 5.82
C ARG A 200 15.71 -6.37 7.24
N SER A 201 15.24 -7.60 7.39
CA SER A 201 15.04 -8.25 8.70
C SER A 201 16.34 -8.49 9.45
N ASP A 202 17.46 -8.57 8.74
CA ASP A 202 18.81 -8.72 9.30
C ASP A 202 19.47 -7.38 9.66
N ASP A 203 18.81 -6.25 9.38
CA ASP A 203 19.27 -4.92 9.76
C ASP A 203 18.74 -4.52 11.14
N SER A 204 19.65 -4.25 12.08
CA SER A 204 19.32 -3.82 13.45
C SER A 204 19.64 -2.34 13.71
N ALA A 205 19.96 -1.55 12.68
CA ALA A 205 20.43 -0.17 12.85
C ALA A 205 19.39 0.73 13.53
N PHE A 206 18.10 0.45 13.36
CA PHE A 206 16.99 1.26 13.85
C PHE A 206 16.23 0.63 15.04
N ASP A 207 16.66 -0.54 15.54
CA ASP A 207 15.92 -1.27 16.58
C ASP A 207 15.83 -0.51 17.92
N ASP A 208 16.80 0.38 18.18
CA ASP A 208 16.85 1.23 19.39
C ASP A 208 16.25 2.63 19.17
N CYS A 209 15.66 2.93 18.01
CA CYS A 209 14.98 4.20 17.77
C CYS A 209 13.66 4.23 18.53
N GLU A 210 13.37 5.34 19.21
CA GLU A 210 12.11 5.52 19.97
C GLU A 210 11.15 6.51 19.27
N ASP A 211 11.67 7.36 18.37
CA ASP A 211 10.93 8.42 17.71
C ASP A 211 11.49 8.74 16.32
N ALA A 212 10.75 9.58 15.58
CA ALA A 212 11.09 10.00 14.23
C ALA A 212 12.44 10.75 14.16
N ASP A 213 12.78 11.53 15.18
CA ASP A 213 14.05 12.28 15.25
C ASP A 213 15.24 11.31 15.32
N ALA A 214 15.13 10.22 16.09
CA ALA A 214 16.16 9.18 16.17
C ALA A 214 16.34 8.44 14.84
N VAL A 215 15.24 8.17 14.11
CA VAL A 215 15.31 7.57 12.77
C VAL A 215 15.94 8.54 11.78
N ALA A 216 15.48 9.79 11.74
CA ALA A 216 16.00 10.84 10.87
C ALA A 216 17.49 11.11 11.10
N ALA A 217 17.95 11.10 12.37
CA ALA A 217 19.36 11.25 12.70
C ALA A 217 20.22 10.14 12.06
N LYS A 218 19.77 8.88 12.09
CA LYS A 218 20.47 7.75 11.45
C LYS A 218 20.42 7.84 9.93
N LEU A 219 19.28 8.21 9.36
CA LEU A 219 19.17 8.43 7.91
C LEU A 219 20.07 9.61 7.47
N GLY A 220 20.27 10.60 8.32
CA GLY A 220 21.19 11.73 8.09
C GLY A 220 22.68 11.37 8.17
N GLU A 221 23.03 10.18 8.67
CA GLU A 221 24.40 9.64 8.64
C GLU A 221 24.74 8.91 7.32
N LEU A 222 23.76 8.76 6.42
CA LEU A 222 23.97 8.15 5.11
C LEU A 222 24.83 9.04 4.19
N GLU A 223 25.36 8.43 3.16
CA GLU A 223 26.18 9.10 2.15
C GLU A 223 25.47 9.04 0.79
N SER A 224 25.86 9.91 -0.14
CA SER A 224 25.30 9.95 -1.51
C SER A 224 25.44 8.66 -2.33
N SER A 225 26.22 7.68 -1.85
CA SER A 225 26.33 6.34 -2.45
C SER A 225 25.30 5.35 -1.93
N ASP A 226 24.71 5.63 -0.77
CA ASP A 226 23.60 4.85 -0.21
C ASP A 226 22.31 5.20 -0.95
N LYS A 227 21.40 4.23 -1.02
CA LYS A 227 20.17 4.36 -1.82
C LYS A 227 18.92 4.11 -1.00
N ILE A 228 17.95 5.01 -1.13
CA ILE A 228 16.63 4.86 -0.54
C ILE A 228 15.61 4.75 -1.66
N GLY A 229 14.87 3.65 -1.67
CA GLY A 229 13.76 3.44 -2.59
C GLY A 229 12.49 4.12 -2.11
N VAL A 230 11.73 4.68 -3.05
CA VAL A 230 10.45 5.34 -2.78
C VAL A 230 9.45 5.01 -3.89
N GLN A 231 8.16 5.22 -3.64
CA GLN A 231 7.19 5.28 -4.74
C GLN A 231 7.27 6.67 -5.41
N GLN A 232 7.30 6.68 -6.74
CA GLN A 232 7.43 7.91 -7.51
C GLN A 232 6.20 8.82 -7.29
N GLY A 233 6.45 10.10 -7.00
CA GLY A 233 5.43 11.15 -6.83
C GLY A 233 4.74 11.16 -5.47
N THR A 234 5.21 10.37 -4.49
CA THR A 234 4.65 10.34 -3.13
C THR A 234 5.45 11.21 -2.15
N THR A 235 4.88 11.46 -0.98
CA THR A 235 5.56 12.18 0.10
C THR A 235 6.80 11.47 0.62
N GLY A 236 6.89 10.14 0.47
CA GLY A 236 8.13 9.39 0.70
C GLY A 236 9.27 9.86 -0.20
N GLN A 237 9.00 10.15 -1.49
CA GLN A 237 9.99 10.76 -2.39
C GLN A 237 10.41 12.15 -1.90
N TYR A 238 9.43 12.99 -1.59
CA TYR A 238 9.69 14.36 -1.12
C TYR A 238 10.48 14.38 0.20
N TYR A 239 10.24 13.42 1.09
CA TYR A 239 10.99 13.27 2.34
C TYR A 239 12.48 12.99 2.09
N VAL A 240 12.79 12.16 1.08
CA VAL A 240 14.18 11.83 0.72
C VAL A 240 14.84 12.96 -0.07
N GLU A 241 14.15 13.54 -1.05
CA GLU A 241 14.73 14.58 -1.92
C GLU A 241 14.77 15.97 -1.26
N GLY A 242 13.93 16.19 -0.25
CA GLY A 242 13.68 17.48 0.36
C GLY A 242 12.56 18.24 -0.34
N ASP A 243 11.79 18.98 0.45
CA ASP A 243 10.66 19.76 -0.01
C ASP A 243 10.37 20.91 0.97
N GLU A 244 10.35 22.14 0.47
CA GLU A 244 10.18 23.34 1.29
C GLU A 244 8.75 23.49 1.84
N GLU A 245 7.73 23.02 1.11
CA GLU A 245 6.31 23.09 1.51
C GLU A 245 6.08 22.18 2.73
N TRP A 246 6.65 20.98 2.69
CA TRP A 246 6.58 20.01 3.76
C TRP A 246 7.60 20.25 4.89
N GLY A 247 8.57 21.15 4.68
CA GLY A 247 9.65 21.39 5.63
C GLY A 247 10.63 20.22 5.73
N PHE A 248 10.77 19.44 4.65
CA PHE A 248 11.73 18.35 4.56
C PHE A 248 13.07 18.89 4.07
N ASP A 249 14.11 18.76 4.90
CA ASP A 249 15.48 19.16 4.52
C ASP A 249 16.10 18.25 3.45
N GLY A 250 15.53 17.06 3.23
CA GLY A 250 16.07 16.01 2.40
C GLY A 250 17.13 15.17 3.10
N LEU A 251 17.42 14.00 2.55
CA LEU A 251 18.40 13.05 3.06
C LEU A 251 19.65 13.05 2.17
N PRO A 252 20.83 12.72 2.72
CA PRO A 252 22.08 12.70 1.96
C PRO A 252 22.17 11.54 0.94
N ALA A 253 21.28 10.55 1.03
CA ALA A 253 21.25 9.36 0.17
C ALA A 253 20.70 9.63 -1.24
N GLU A 254 21.01 8.76 -2.20
CA GLU A 254 20.40 8.76 -3.53
C GLU A 254 18.93 8.28 -3.42
N CYS A 255 17.98 9.14 -3.82
CA CYS A 255 16.58 8.76 -3.98
C CYS A 255 16.41 7.91 -5.25
N VAL A 256 15.82 6.72 -5.10
CA VAL A 256 15.55 5.81 -6.20
C VAL A 256 14.04 5.63 -6.36
N PRO A 257 13.41 6.29 -7.35
CA PRO A 257 11.97 6.20 -7.54
C PRO A 257 11.56 4.89 -8.24
N TYR A 258 10.49 4.28 -7.75
CA TYR A 258 9.86 3.09 -8.33
C TYR A 258 8.39 3.37 -8.66
N LYS A 259 7.85 2.60 -9.61
CA LYS A 259 6.43 2.68 -9.99
C LYS A 259 5.45 2.23 -8.90
N SER A 260 5.93 1.54 -7.87
CA SER A 260 5.12 1.02 -6.75
C SER A 260 6.03 0.68 -5.58
N GLY A 261 5.52 0.78 -4.35
CA GLY A 261 6.24 0.35 -3.14
C GLY A 261 6.73 -1.11 -3.20
N SER A 262 5.95 -2.03 -3.79
CA SER A 262 6.32 -3.45 -3.93
C SER A 262 7.61 -3.67 -4.72
N LEU A 263 7.83 -2.89 -5.78
CA LEU A 263 9.08 -2.94 -6.56
C LEU A 263 10.26 -2.43 -5.74
N ALA A 264 10.07 -1.38 -4.94
CA ALA A 264 11.10 -0.86 -4.05
C ALA A 264 11.49 -1.90 -2.99
N VAL A 265 10.51 -2.52 -2.32
CA VAL A 265 10.77 -3.55 -1.30
C VAL A 265 11.42 -4.81 -1.90
N GLN A 266 11.04 -5.21 -3.11
CA GLN A 266 11.76 -6.29 -3.82
C GLN A 266 13.23 -5.94 -4.10
N ASP A 267 13.52 -4.69 -4.48
CA ASP A 267 14.88 -4.26 -4.77
C ASP A 267 15.76 -4.13 -3.51
N LEU A 268 15.14 -3.76 -2.38
CA LEU A 268 15.72 -3.83 -1.04
C LEU A 268 16.15 -5.26 -0.68
N LEU A 269 15.28 -6.24 -0.92
CA LEU A 269 15.57 -7.65 -0.64
C LEU A 269 16.67 -8.22 -1.55
N ASN A 270 16.73 -7.73 -2.80
CA ASN A 270 17.81 -8.04 -3.73
C ASN A 270 19.15 -7.39 -3.34
N GLY A 271 19.16 -6.45 -2.38
CA GLY A 271 20.34 -5.76 -1.90
C GLY A 271 20.84 -4.65 -2.82
N ASN A 272 20.00 -4.15 -3.72
CA ASN A 272 20.35 -3.08 -4.66
C ASN A 272 20.15 -1.68 -4.06
N ILE A 273 19.33 -1.57 -3.00
CA ILE A 273 19.10 -0.36 -2.20
C ILE A 273 19.19 -0.69 -0.70
N GLN A 274 19.44 0.32 0.14
CA GLN A 274 19.63 0.15 1.57
C GLN A 274 18.31 0.14 2.34
N TYR A 275 17.41 1.08 2.01
CA TYR A 275 16.14 1.24 2.70
C TYR A 275 15.02 1.59 1.72
N VAL A 276 13.78 1.52 2.18
CA VAL A 276 12.61 2.03 1.47
C VAL A 276 11.81 2.94 2.39
N ILE A 277 11.31 4.07 1.88
CA ILE A 277 10.37 4.95 2.59
C ILE A 277 9.09 5.02 1.77
N ILE A 278 8.00 4.54 2.36
CA ILE A 278 6.65 4.52 1.78
C ILE A 278 5.61 4.65 2.90
N ASP A 279 4.36 4.93 2.52
CA ASP A 279 3.23 5.10 3.43
C ASP A 279 3.04 3.92 4.38
N ALA A 280 2.64 4.20 5.62
CA ALA A 280 2.65 3.25 6.74
C ALA A 280 1.82 1.99 6.51
N ALA A 281 0.56 2.17 6.08
CA ALA A 281 -0.34 1.07 5.80
C ALA A 281 0.16 0.21 4.62
N PRO A 282 0.55 0.80 3.47
CA PRO A 282 1.20 0.06 2.40
C PRO A 282 2.52 -0.60 2.77
N ALA A 283 3.35 0.05 3.58
CA ALA A 283 4.59 -0.54 4.08
C ALA A 283 4.33 -1.87 4.78
N ALA A 284 3.31 -1.90 5.64
CA ALA A 284 2.90 -3.10 6.37
C ALA A 284 2.37 -4.18 5.40
N ALA A 285 1.38 -3.84 4.57
CA ALA A 285 0.75 -4.79 3.65
C ALA A 285 1.73 -5.39 2.63
N ILE A 286 2.55 -4.54 2.00
CA ILE A 286 3.55 -4.95 1.01
C ILE A 286 4.60 -5.87 1.66
N THR A 287 5.08 -5.50 2.86
CA THR A 287 6.07 -6.30 3.58
C THR A 287 5.52 -7.67 3.95
N GLU A 288 4.28 -7.73 4.47
CA GLU A 288 3.60 -9.00 4.78
C GLU A 288 3.47 -9.87 3.53
N ALA A 289 2.86 -9.34 2.46
CA ALA A 289 2.62 -10.09 1.22
C ALA A 289 3.92 -10.61 0.58
N ILE A 290 4.98 -9.78 0.52
CA ILE A 290 6.27 -10.20 -0.04
C ILE A 290 6.93 -11.28 0.82
N ASN A 291 6.84 -11.17 2.15
CA ASN A 291 7.42 -12.15 3.06
C ASN A 291 6.71 -13.51 2.98
N GLU A 292 5.40 -13.55 2.75
CA GLU A 292 4.63 -14.79 2.54
C GLU A 292 5.00 -15.53 1.25
N MET A 293 5.57 -14.83 0.27
CA MET A 293 5.96 -15.40 -1.02
C MET A 293 7.35 -16.07 -1.01
N GLN A 294 8.15 -15.89 0.04
CA GLN A 294 9.50 -16.47 0.17
C GLN A 294 9.48 -17.91 0.69
#